data_AF-A0AAE2EJ89-F1
#
_entry.id   AF-A0AAE2EJ89-F1
#
_cell.length_a   1.000
_cell.length_b   1.000
_cell.length_c   1.000
_cell.angle_alpha   90.00
_cell.angle_beta   90.00
_cell.angle_gamma   90.00
#
_symmetry.space_group_name_H-M   'P 1'
#
loop_
_entity.id
_entity.type
_entity.pdbx_description
1 polymer ?
#
loop_
_entity_poly.entity_id
_entity_poly.type
_entity_poly.pdbx_seq_one_letter_code
_entity_poly.pdbx_strand_id
1 'polypeptide(L)'
;MTEVKQEYKWLPIGSIVKLKNIKKAVMVYGRDQIQSSSKKNFDYVSVPYPEGNITEEFNLFFNHNMIEEVLFEGFINDEEIMMQKKLNKKRKKPSDADEV
;
A
#
# COMPACT_ATOMS: atom_id res chain seq x y z
N MET A 1 -13.98 29.11 -2.98
CA MET A 1 -14.14 27.76 -3.56
C MET A 1 -13.25 26.83 -2.75
N THR A 2 -13.81 25.89 -2.00
CA THR A 2 -13.02 25.00 -1.12
C THR A 2 -12.37 23.93 -1.98
N GLU A 3 -11.05 23.83 -1.93
CA GLU A 3 -10.27 22.81 -2.61
C GLU A 3 -10.62 21.44 -2.01
N VAL A 4 -11.29 20.58 -2.79
CA VAL A 4 -11.56 19.20 -2.37
C VAL A 4 -10.26 18.43 -2.59
N LYS A 5 -9.46 18.24 -1.53
CA LYS A 5 -8.35 17.29 -1.57
C LYS A 5 -8.92 15.90 -1.85
N GLN A 6 -8.56 15.31 -3.00
CA GLN A 6 -8.83 13.89 -3.23
C GLN A 6 -8.14 13.06 -2.15
N GLU A 7 -8.91 12.28 -1.41
CA GLU A 7 -8.37 11.34 -0.43
C GLU A 7 -7.73 10.16 -1.17
N TYR A 8 -6.52 9.80 -0.75
CA TYR A 8 -5.81 8.65 -1.26
C TYR A 8 -6.46 7.38 -0.71
N LYS A 9 -6.90 6.49 -1.60
CA LYS A 9 -7.55 5.22 -1.23
C LYS A 9 -6.47 4.19 -0.90
N TRP A 10 -6.12 4.05 0.38
CA TRP A 10 -5.19 3.00 0.80
C TRP A 10 -5.88 1.64 0.74
N LEU A 11 -5.11 0.59 0.43
CA LEU A 11 -5.59 -0.77 0.61
C LEU A 11 -5.55 -1.16 2.09
N PRO A 12 -6.63 -1.75 2.64
CA PRO A 12 -6.62 -2.31 3.99
C PRO A 12 -5.52 -3.37 4.17
N ILE A 13 -5.04 -3.54 5.40
CA ILE A 13 -4.14 -4.65 5.73
C ILE A 13 -4.85 -5.99 5.45
N GLY A 14 -4.10 -6.96 4.94
CA GLY A 14 -4.64 -8.24 4.48
C GLY A 14 -5.17 -8.22 3.05
N SER A 15 -5.15 -7.05 2.37
CA SER A 15 -5.48 -7.01 0.94
C SER A 15 -4.47 -7.83 0.14
N ILE A 16 -4.97 -8.62 -0.80
CA ILE A 16 -4.14 -9.45 -1.68
C ILE A 16 -4.15 -8.80 -3.06
N VAL A 17 -2.96 -8.55 -3.59
CA VAL A 17 -2.78 -7.85 -4.87
C VAL A 17 -1.86 -8.62 -5.80
N LYS A 18 -2.10 -8.42 -7.09
CA LYS A 18 -1.19 -8.75 -8.18
C LYS A 18 -0.39 -7.50 -8.52
N LEU A 19 0.93 -7.62 -8.54
CA LEU A 19 1.81 -6.52 -8.98
C LEU A 19 2.23 -6.74 -10.43
N LYS A 20 2.41 -5.63 -11.16
CA LYS A 20 2.90 -5.64 -12.53
C LYS A 20 4.24 -6.39 -12.60
N ASN A 21 4.35 -7.31 -13.55
CA ASN A 21 5.56 -8.12 -13.79
C ASN A 21 5.98 -9.06 -12.64
N ILE A 22 5.16 -9.23 -11.60
CA ILE A 22 5.42 -10.19 -10.52
C ILE A 22 4.47 -11.37 -10.67
N LYS A 23 5.02 -12.59 -10.79
CA LYS A 23 4.20 -13.81 -11.02
C LYS A 23 3.32 -14.16 -9.82
N LYS A 24 3.81 -13.99 -8.60
CA LYS A 24 3.12 -14.38 -7.37
C LYS A 24 2.27 -13.22 -6.82
N ALA A 25 1.10 -13.53 -6.27
CA ALA A 25 0.32 -12.54 -5.51
C ALA A 25 1.00 -12.23 -4.17
N VAL A 26 0.74 -11.04 -3.65
CA VAL A 26 1.30 -10.57 -2.38
C VAL A 26 0.20 -10.03 -1.48
N MET A 27 0.39 -10.15 -0.17
CA MET A 27 -0.53 -9.62 0.83
C MET A 27 0.08 -8.40 1.51
N VAL A 28 -0.65 -7.28 1.49
CA VAL A 28 -0.24 -6.03 2.16
C VAL A 28 -0.33 -6.19 3.67
N TYR A 29 0.75 -5.87 4.38
CA TYR A 29 0.76 -5.87 5.85
C TYR A 29 1.27 -4.56 6.47
N GLY A 30 1.77 -3.61 5.66
CA GLY A 30 2.11 -2.27 6.13
C GLY A 30 1.85 -1.20 5.08
N ARG A 31 1.62 0.03 5.55
CA ARG A 31 1.26 1.22 4.76
C ARG A 31 2.16 2.39 5.14
N ASP A 32 2.46 3.29 4.21
CA ASP A 32 3.35 4.46 4.42
C ASP A 32 4.70 4.04 5.04
N GLN A 33 5.41 3.15 4.34
CA GLN A 33 6.57 2.43 4.87
C GLN A 33 7.88 3.02 4.39
N ILE A 34 8.82 3.22 5.32
CA ILE A 34 10.19 3.62 4.98
C ILE A 34 11.08 2.40 4.98
N GLN A 35 11.65 2.07 3.83
CA GLN A 35 12.58 0.95 3.72
C GLN A 35 13.91 1.34 4.36
N SER A 36 14.36 0.55 5.36
CA SER A 36 15.56 0.86 6.15
C SER A 36 16.84 1.01 5.32
N SER A 37 16.98 0.21 4.26
CA SER A 37 18.16 0.19 3.39
C SER A 37 18.22 1.38 2.45
N SER A 38 17.14 1.68 1.73
CA SER A 38 17.10 2.74 0.72
C SER A 38 16.68 4.11 1.27
N LYS A 39 16.13 4.15 2.50
CA LYS A 39 15.45 5.32 3.11
C LYS A 39 14.31 5.89 2.25
N LYS A 40 13.86 5.16 1.23
CA LYS A 40 12.71 5.55 0.40
C LYS A 40 11.41 5.21 1.10
N ASN A 41 10.41 6.07 0.89
CA ASN A 41 9.05 5.87 1.35
C ASN A 41 8.20 5.24 0.25
N PHE A 42 7.60 4.09 0.56
CA PHE A 42 6.70 3.35 -0.30
C PHE A 42 5.29 3.36 0.27
N ASP A 43 4.29 3.28 -0.60
CA ASP A 43 2.90 3.22 -0.14
C ASP A 43 2.65 1.92 0.66
N TYR A 44 3.24 0.80 0.25
CA TYR A 44 2.99 -0.51 0.86
C TYR A 44 4.26 -1.33 1.10
N VAL A 45 4.18 -2.21 2.10
CA VAL A 45 5.03 -3.41 2.24
C VAL A 45 4.15 -4.65 2.27
N SER A 46 4.62 -5.72 1.65
CA SER A 46 3.87 -6.97 1.49
C SER A 46 4.74 -8.20 1.67
N VAL A 47 4.06 -9.32 1.90
CA VAL A 47 4.63 -10.67 1.93
C VAL A 47 4.05 -11.53 0.81
N PRO A 48 4.72 -12.61 0.39
CA PRO A 48 4.14 -13.58 -0.54
C PRO A 48 2.83 -14.16 -0.01
N TYR A 49 1.84 -14.32 -0.90
CA TYR A 49 0.60 -15.04 -0.57
C TYR A 49 0.59 -16.42 -1.27
N PRO A 50 0.15 -17.51 -0.59
CA PRO A 50 -0.42 -17.58 0.76
C PRO A 50 0.59 -17.81 1.90
N GLU A 51 1.89 -17.85 1.62
CA GLU A 51 2.92 -18.26 2.58
C GLU A 51 3.08 -17.30 3.76
N GLY A 52 2.85 -16.00 3.55
CA GLY A 52 3.04 -14.99 4.57
C GLY A 52 4.51 -14.63 4.81
N ASN A 53 4.82 -14.23 6.05
CA ASN A 53 6.15 -13.75 6.42
C ASN A 53 7.14 -14.92 6.59
N ILE A 54 8.10 -15.04 5.65
CA ILE A 54 9.11 -16.09 5.65
C ILE A 54 10.45 -15.54 6.18
N THR A 55 11.00 -14.56 5.49
CA THR A 55 12.18 -13.78 5.89
C THR A 55 12.05 -12.36 5.36
N GLU A 56 12.86 -11.43 5.88
CA GLU A 56 12.84 -10.03 5.45
C GLU A 56 13.17 -9.85 3.95
N GLU A 57 13.89 -10.80 3.35
CA GLU A 57 14.24 -10.80 1.92
C GLU A 57 13.01 -10.94 1.01
N PHE A 58 11.94 -11.56 1.52
CA PHE A 58 10.68 -11.72 0.79
C PHE A 58 9.72 -10.53 0.96
N ASN A 59 10.11 -9.51 1.74
CA ASN A 59 9.30 -8.31 1.88
C ASN A 59 9.41 -7.46 0.61
N LEU A 60 8.26 -7.22 -0.02
CA LEU A 60 8.16 -6.40 -1.21
C LEU A 60 7.59 -5.03 -0.85
N PHE A 61 8.39 -3.99 -1.07
CA PHE A 61 8.01 -2.59 -0.95
C PHE A 61 7.58 -2.07 -2.33
N PHE A 62 6.42 -1.42 -2.42
CA PHE A 62 5.88 -0.94 -3.69
C PHE A 62 4.93 0.26 -3.52
N ASN A 63 4.75 1.02 -4.59
CA ASN A 63 3.76 2.11 -4.67
C ASN A 63 2.47 1.61 -5.33
N HIS A 64 1.36 2.31 -5.10
CA HIS A 64 0.05 1.88 -5.59
C HIS A 64 -0.05 1.78 -7.11
N ASN A 65 0.68 2.62 -7.86
CA ASN A 65 0.76 2.56 -9.32
C ASN A 65 1.38 1.27 -9.88
N MET A 66 2.04 0.46 -9.04
CA MET A 66 2.62 -0.84 -9.40
C MET A 66 1.61 -1.99 -9.30
N ILE A 67 0.42 -1.75 -8.73
CA ILE A 67 -0.66 -2.73 -8.63
C ILE A 67 -1.25 -2.92 -10.03
N GLU A 68 -1.35 -4.19 -10.43
CA GLU A 68 -2.03 -4.62 -11.64
C GLU A 68 -3.50 -4.93 -11.34
N GLU A 69 -3.75 -5.66 -10.25
CA GLU A 69 -5.09 -6.09 -9.86
C GLU A 69 -5.19 -6.24 -8.34
N VAL A 70 -6.35 -5.88 -7.77
CA VAL A 70 -6.69 -6.18 -6.37
C VAL A 70 -7.53 -7.46 -6.37
N LEU A 71 -6.92 -8.56 -5.91
CA LEU A 71 -7.55 -9.89 -5.89
C LEU A 71 -8.48 -10.06 -4.69
N PHE A 72 -8.17 -9.38 -3.58
CA PHE A 72 -8.98 -9.36 -2.38
C PHE A 72 -8.79 -8.04 -1.64
N GLU A 73 -9.89 -7.40 -1.27
CA GLU A 73 -9.87 -6.24 -0.37
C GLU A 73 -9.80 -6.74 1.07
N GLY A 74 -8.82 -6.25 1.82
CA GLY A 74 -8.60 -6.66 3.21
C GLY A 74 -9.76 -6.30 4.13
N PHE A 75 -9.65 -6.71 5.40
CA PHE A 75 -10.72 -6.51 6.36
C PHE A 75 -10.94 -5.03 6.67
N ILE A 76 -12.20 -4.59 6.63
CA ILE A 76 -12.61 -3.21 6.91
C ILE A 76 -13.51 -3.20 8.13
N ASN A 77 -13.14 -2.38 9.11
CA ASN A 77 -13.92 -2.04 10.29
C ASN A 77 -13.69 -0.55 10.65
N ASP A 78 -14.27 -0.10 11.76
CA ASP A 78 -14.11 1.28 12.22
C ASP A 78 -12.65 1.67 12.51
N GLU A 79 -11.83 0.73 12.99
CA GLU A 79 -10.39 0.96 13.22
C GLU A 79 -9.63 1.20 11.90
N GLU A 80 -9.91 0.38 10.88
CA GLU A 80 -9.35 0.55 9.54
C GLU A 80 -9.77 1.90 8.93
N ILE A 81 -11.04 2.28 9.05
CA ILE A 81 -11.55 3.59 8.59
C ILE A 81 -10.84 4.73 9.33
N MET A 82 -10.62 4.60 10.64
CA MET A 82 -9.87 5.59 11.41
C MET A 82 -8.39 5.66 10.97
N MET A 83 -7.78 4.51 10.65
CA MET A 83 -6.41 4.43 10.17
C MET A 83 -6.25 5.10 8.81
N GLN A 84 -7.16 4.86 7.86
CA GLN A 84 -7.22 5.53 6.56
C GLN A 84 -7.23 7.06 6.69
N LYS A 85 -8.05 7.59 7.61
CA LYS A 85 -8.10 9.03 7.90
C LYS A 85 -6.78 9.54 8.46
N LYS A 86 -6.12 8.79 9.35
CA LYS A 86 -4.81 9.16 9.91
C LYS A 86 -3.72 9.17 8.84
N LEU A 87 -3.70 8.19 7.94
CA LEU A 87 -2.75 8.12 6.83
C LEU A 87 -2.93 9.29 5.86
N ASN A 88 -4.18 9.58 5.47
CA ASN A 88 -4.49 10.71 4.58
C ASN A 88 -4.11 12.07 5.18
N LYS A 89 -4.28 12.27 6.50
CA LYS A 89 -3.81 13.49 7.18
C LYS A 89 -2.28 13.64 7.17
N LYS A 90 -1.54 12.54 7.19
CA LYS A 90 -0.07 12.53 7.19
C LYS A 90 0.53 12.60 5.78
N ARG A 91 -0.20 12.20 4.75
CA ARG A 91 0.31 12.13 3.38
C ARG A 91 0.73 13.53 2.90
N LYS A 92 2.02 13.67 2.58
CA LYS A 92 2.64 14.88 2.02
C LYS A 92 2.94 14.78 0.53
N LYS A 93 2.79 13.59 -0.07
CA LYS A 93 3.02 13.37 -1.51
C LYS A 93 1.93 14.08 -2.31
N PRO A 94 2.26 14.83 -3.39
CA PRO A 94 1.27 15.22 -4.40
C PRO A 94 0.54 13.97 -4.91
N SER A 95 -0.70 14.11 -5.41
CA SER A 95 -1.35 13.02 -6.13
C SER A 95 -0.42 12.54 -7.25
N ASP A 96 -0.24 11.22 -7.40
CA ASP A 96 0.66 10.58 -8.38
C ASP A 96 0.23 10.79 -9.85
N ALA A 97 -0.42 11.91 -10.17
CA ALA A 97 -0.83 12.34 -11.50
C ALA A 97 0.27 13.07 -12.29
N ASP A 98 1.40 13.40 -11.66
CA ASP A 98 2.44 14.26 -12.24
C ASP A 98 3.81 13.57 -12.46
N GLU A 99 3.92 12.25 -12.31
CA GLU A 99 5.12 11.51 -12.78
C GLU A 99 4.87 10.98 -14.20
N VAL A 100 5.04 11.88 -15.18
CA VAL A 100 5.21 11.56 -16.62
C VAL A 100 6.70 11.53 -16.94
#